data_AF-A0A7C9EI96-F1
#
_entry.id   AF-A0A7C9EI96-F1
#
_cell.length_a   1.000
_cell.length_b   1.000
_cell.length_c   1.000
_cell.angle_alpha   90.00
_cell.angle_beta   90.00
_cell.angle_gamma   90.00
#
_symmetry.space_group_name_H-M   'P 1'
#
loop_
_entity.id
_entity.type
_entity.pdbx_description
1 polymer ?
#
loop_
_entity_poly.entity_id
_entity_poly.type
_entity_poly.pdbx_seq_one_letter_code
_entity_poly.pdbx_strand_id
1 'polypeptide(L)'
;EGDDYFRVQWFYRAEDTVLKEVSLHDKNRVFCSTVMNDNVLDCIISKLNVAQITPKLILKMGSVPSSDFYYDMEYCLDYSTFRNLPRDISVKGSELSSISCPEPLVSVNATATATATCLLDNTSICEPCNA
;
A
#
# COMPACT_ATOMS: atom_id res chain seq x y z
N GLU A 1 6.97 -4.37 -38.08
CA GLU A 1 6.40 -3.75 -36.86
C GLU A 1 5.53 -4.79 -36.19
N GLY A 2 5.85 -5.13 -34.95
CA GLY A 2 5.27 -6.26 -34.22
C GLY A 2 6.04 -6.50 -32.93
N ASP A 3 6.28 -5.41 -32.19
CA ASP A 3 6.98 -5.51 -30.91
C ASP A 3 6.04 -6.15 -29.90
N ASP A 4 6.59 -7.05 -29.08
CA ASP A 4 5.85 -7.69 -28.01
C ASP A 4 5.85 -6.80 -26.76
N TYR A 5 4.68 -6.72 -26.12
CA TYR A 5 4.46 -5.87 -24.94
C TYR A 5 3.98 -6.69 -23.75
N PHE A 6 4.24 -6.17 -22.56
CA PHE A 6 3.71 -6.68 -21.32
C PHE A 6 3.19 -5.54 -20.44
N ARG A 7 2.11 -5.81 -19.70
CA ARG A 7 1.54 -4.89 -18.73
C ARG A 7 2.14 -5.12 -17.36
N VAL A 8 2.58 -4.05 -16.70
CA VAL A 8 3.08 -4.09 -15.32
C VAL A 8 2.22 -3.25 -14.41
N GLN A 9 2.25 -3.61 -13.13
CA GLN A 9 1.79 -2.81 -12.01
C GLN A 9 3.00 -2.34 -11.21
N TRP A 10 3.10 -1.05 -10.91
CA TRP A 10 4.27 -0.48 -10.26
C TRP A 10 4.27 -0.69 -8.75
N PHE A 11 5.45 -1.00 -8.22
CA PHE A 11 5.77 -0.95 -6.81
C PHE A 11 6.72 0.22 -6.56
N TYR A 12 6.45 0.99 -5.51
CA TYR A 12 7.26 2.13 -5.10
C TYR A 12 8.10 1.76 -3.88
N ARG A 13 9.39 2.11 -3.88
CA ARG A 13 10.15 2.11 -2.62
C ARG A 13 9.84 3.36 -1.82
N ALA A 14 10.24 3.39 -0.55
CA ALA A 14 10.06 4.57 0.29
C ALA A 14 10.64 5.85 -0.36
N GLU A 15 11.78 5.73 -1.05
CA GLU A 15 12.46 6.85 -1.71
C GLU A 15 11.69 7.41 -2.91
N ASP A 16 10.79 6.62 -3.49
CA ASP A 16 9.95 7.00 -4.64
C ASP A 16 8.62 7.63 -4.18
N THR A 17 8.39 7.75 -2.87
CA THR A 17 7.16 8.31 -2.27
C THR A 17 7.45 9.58 -1.46
N VAL A 18 6.40 10.17 -0.88
CA VAL A 18 6.52 11.27 0.09
C VAL A 18 7.32 10.91 1.35
N LEU A 19 7.62 9.63 1.60
CA LEU A 19 8.43 9.17 2.73
C LEU A 19 9.95 9.32 2.54
N LYS A 20 10.40 9.81 1.38
CA LYS A 20 11.83 9.90 1.03
C LYS A 20 12.72 10.57 2.09
N GLU A 21 12.20 11.53 2.86
CA GLU A 21 12.96 12.29 3.87
C GLU A 21 12.98 11.65 5.26
N VAL A 22 12.20 10.59 5.48
CA VAL A 22 12.16 9.89 6.77
C VAL A 22 13.30 8.87 6.84
N SER A 23 14.10 8.96 7.90
CA SER A 23 15.43 8.34 7.97
C SER A 23 15.44 6.84 8.27
N LEU A 24 14.31 6.24 8.63
CA LEU A 24 14.23 4.84 9.11
C LEU A 24 13.12 4.07 8.39
N HIS A 25 13.47 3.52 7.24
CA HIS A 25 12.63 2.56 6.50
C HIS A 25 13.42 1.30 6.17
N ASP A 26 12.72 0.17 6.12
CA ASP A 26 13.29 -1.07 5.64
C ASP A 26 13.48 -0.98 4.12
N LYS A 27 14.71 -1.23 3.66
CA LYS A 27 15.09 -1.17 2.24
C LYS A 27 14.40 -2.25 1.39
N ASN A 28 13.96 -3.33 2.03
CA ASN A 28 13.26 -4.42 1.35
C ASN A 28 11.75 -4.21 1.33
N ARG A 29 11.24 -3.15 1.96
CA ARG A 29 9.82 -2.80 1.94
C ARG A 29 9.48 -1.99 0.69
N VAL A 30 8.47 -2.43 -0.03
CA VAL A 30 7.88 -1.73 -1.18
C VAL A 30 6.38 -1.57 -0.98
N PHE A 31 5.78 -0.66 -1.74
CA PHE A 31 4.35 -0.36 -1.71
C PHE A 31 3.75 -0.63 -3.08
N CYS A 32 2.74 -1.49 -3.17
CA CYS A 32 2.06 -1.72 -4.44
C CYS A 32 1.19 -0.50 -4.81
N SER A 33 1.03 -0.20 -6.09
CA SER A 33 0.21 0.91 -6.56
C SER A 33 -0.79 0.44 -7.61
N THR A 34 -1.86 1.19 -7.88
CA THR A 34 -2.78 0.92 -9.00
C THR A 34 -2.24 1.39 -10.35
N VAL A 35 -1.10 2.09 -10.38
CA VAL A 35 -0.47 2.57 -11.62
C VAL A 35 -0.01 1.38 -12.45
N MET A 36 -0.50 1.31 -13.69
CA MET A 36 -0.13 0.28 -14.67
C MET A 36 0.37 0.89 -15.97
N ASN A 37 1.35 0.24 -16.61
CA ASN A 37 1.88 0.63 -17.92
C ASN A 37 2.18 -0.58 -18.80
N ASP A 38 2.05 -0.41 -20.11
CA ASP A 38 2.50 -1.36 -21.10
C ASP A 38 3.92 -1.00 -21.53
N ASN A 39 4.84 -1.98 -21.51
CA ASN A 39 6.26 -1.80 -21.84
C ASN A 39 6.67 -2.86 -22.85
N VAL A 40 7.71 -2.59 -23.65
CA VAL A 40 8.31 -3.58 -24.56
C VAL A 40 9.06 -4.65 -23.77
N LEU A 41 9.08 -5.91 -24.25
CA LEU A 41 9.70 -7.02 -23.52
C LEU A 41 11.17 -6.79 -23.14
N ASP A 42 11.91 -6.05 -23.96
CA ASP A 42 13.34 -5.75 -23.75
C ASP A 42 13.61 -4.89 -22.50
N CYS A 43 12.58 -4.28 -21.90
CA CYS A 43 12.72 -3.54 -20.63
C CYS A 43 12.87 -4.45 -19.40
N ILE A 44 12.62 -5.76 -19.52
CA ILE A 44 12.72 -6.69 -18.39
C ILE A 44 14.20 -7.00 -18.10
N ILE A 45 14.65 -6.65 -16.90
CA ILE A 45 16.03 -6.90 -16.47
C ILE A 45 16.18 -8.26 -15.80
N SER A 46 15.32 -8.57 -14.82
CA SER A 46 15.36 -9.83 -14.06
C SER A 46 14.05 -10.08 -13.30
N LYS A 47 13.89 -11.29 -12.78
CA LYS A 47 12.75 -11.68 -11.93
C LYS A 47 13.15 -11.63 -10.46
N LEU A 48 12.32 -10.98 -9.64
CA LEU A 48 12.49 -10.87 -8.19
C LEU A 48 11.29 -11.48 -7.45
N ASN A 49 11.50 -11.91 -6.21
CA ASN A 49 10.46 -12.42 -5.32
C ASN A 49 9.95 -11.31 -4.39
N VAL A 50 8.68 -10.93 -4.56
CA VAL A 50 8.00 -9.92 -3.76
C VAL A 50 6.86 -10.58 -2.99
N ALA A 51 6.92 -10.58 -1.66
CA ALA A 51 5.90 -11.22 -0.82
C ALA A 51 4.88 -10.21 -0.26
N GLN A 52 3.60 -10.54 -0.32
CA GLN A 52 2.57 -9.82 0.44
C GLN A 52 2.60 -10.26 1.90
N ILE A 53 2.65 -9.30 2.82
CA ILE A 53 2.66 -9.56 4.26
C ILE A 53 1.51 -8.79 4.91
N THR A 54 0.78 -9.45 5.80
CA THR A 54 -0.22 -8.75 6.61
C THR A 54 0.49 -7.99 7.75
N PRO A 55 0.08 -6.75 8.09
CA PRO A 55 0.70 -5.99 9.19
C PRO A 55 0.77 -6.75 10.52
N LYS A 56 -0.20 -7.64 10.80
CA LYS A 56 -0.22 -8.53 11.97
C LYS A 56 0.93 -9.54 11.99
N LEU A 57 1.44 -9.95 10.83
CA LEU A 57 2.55 -10.89 10.69
C LEU A 57 3.90 -10.20 10.87
N ILE A 58 4.03 -8.92 10.49
CA ILE A 58 5.25 -8.13 10.73
C ILE A 58 5.57 -8.04 12.23
N LEU A 59 4.55 -7.93 13.08
CA LEU A 59 4.71 -7.94 14.54
C LEU A 59 5.26 -9.26 15.10
N LYS A 60 5.15 -10.36 14.34
CA LYS A 60 5.81 -11.63 14.64
C LYS A 60 7.11 -11.68 13.85
N MET A 61 8.12 -11.00 14.40
CA MET A 61 9.48 -10.71 13.90
C MET A 61 10.31 -11.89 13.30
N GLY A 62 9.74 -13.07 13.08
CA GLY A 62 10.42 -14.26 12.54
C GLY A 62 9.69 -14.98 11.40
N SER A 63 8.63 -14.40 10.83
CA SER A 63 7.81 -15.05 9.78
C SER A 63 7.84 -14.34 8.42
N VAL A 64 8.76 -13.40 8.21
CA VAL A 64 8.94 -12.81 6.88
C VAL A 64 9.50 -13.92 5.98
N PRO A 65 8.79 -14.34 4.92
CA PRO A 65 9.30 -15.35 3.99
C PRO A 65 10.62 -14.87 3.39
N SER A 66 11.50 -15.80 3.04
CA SER A 66 12.74 -15.47 2.33
C SER A 66 12.40 -14.92 0.94
N SER A 67 12.24 -13.61 0.85
CA SER A 67 11.88 -12.87 -0.34
C SER A 67 12.80 -11.67 -0.49
N ASP A 68 13.02 -11.24 -1.73
CA ASP A 68 13.88 -10.09 -2.03
C ASP A 68 13.24 -8.79 -1.53
N PHE A 69 11.91 -8.69 -1.69
CA PHE A 69 11.10 -7.58 -1.21
C PHE A 69 9.80 -8.05 -0.59
N TYR A 70 9.15 -7.16 0.18
CA TYR A 70 7.81 -7.39 0.68
C TYR A 70 6.96 -6.12 0.65
N TYR A 71 5.65 -6.30 0.65
CA TYR A 71 4.68 -5.21 0.74
C TYR A 71 3.54 -5.57 1.68
N ASP A 72 3.11 -4.59 2.46
CA ASP A 72 2.02 -4.71 3.44
C ASP A 72 0.91 -3.66 3.25
N MET A 73 1.18 -2.69 2.38
CA MET A 73 0.31 -1.55 2.11
C MET A 73 0.34 -1.20 0.62
N GLU A 74 -0.72 -0.54 0.19
CA GLU A 74 -0.83 0.09 -1.12
C GLU A 74 -0.49 1.58 -1.02
N TYR A 75 0.23 2.10 -2.00
CA TYR A 75 0.48 3.53 -2.17
C TYR A 75 -0.39 4.10 -3.30
N CYS A 76 -1.27 5.02 -2.92
CA CYS A 76 -2.08 5.80 -3.85
C CYS A 76 -1.37 7.12 -4.16
N LEU A 77 -0.95 7.26 -5.41
CA LEU A 77 -0.19 8.41 -5.91
C LEU A 77 -0.99 9.72 -5.79
N ASP A 78 -2.27 9.70 -6.17
CA ASP A 78 -3.11 10.90 -6.30
C ASP A 78 -3.27 11.67 -4.99
N TYR A 79 -3.32 10.95 -3.87
CA TYR A 79 -3.50 11.53 -2.54
C TYR A 79 -2.28 11.33 -1.65
N SER A 80 -1.18 10.77 -2.17
CA SER A 80 -0.01 10.38 -1.40
C SER A 80 -0.36 9.56 -0.15
N THR A 81 -1.34 8.66 -0.27
CA THR A 81 -1.87 7.89 0.87
C THR A 81 -1.36 6.47 0.88
N PHE A 82 -1.17 5.94 2.09
CA PHE A 82 -0.85 4.55 2.33
C PHE A 82 -2.09 3.84 2.87
N ARG A 83 -2.54 2.80 2.18
CA ARG A 83 -3.76 2.05 2.55
C ARG A 83 -3.38 0.64 2.94
N ASN A 84 -4.09 0.09 3.92
CA ASN A 84 -4.02 -1.34 4.19
C ASN A 84 -4.63 -2.11 3.01
N LEU A 85 -4.00 -3.21 2.65
CA LEU A 85 -4.55 -4.11 1.65
C LEU A 85 -5.82 -4.76 2.20
N PRO A 86 -6.87 -4.92 1.36
CA PRO A 86 -7.99 -5.78 1.70
C PRO A 86 -7.43 -7.14 2.12
N ARG A 87 -7.90 -7.67 3.26
CA ARG A 87 -7.51 -9.03 3.65
C ARG A 87 -8.16 -9.98 2.65
N ASP A 88 -7.37 -10.51 1.72
CA ASP A 88 -7.78 -11.67 0.95
C ASP A 88 -7.99 -12.81 1.94
N ILE A 89 -9.25 -13.06 2.27
CA ILE A 89 -9.67 -14.33 2.86
C ILE A 89 -9.35 -15.33 1.76
N SER A 90 -8.25 -16.07 1.93
CA SER A 90 -7.78 -17.12 1.02
C SER A 90 -8.95 -17.90 0.41
N VAL A 91 -9.30 -17.57 -0.83
CA VAL A 91 -10.07 -18.46 -1.70
C VAL A 91 -9.16 -18.80 -2.87
N LYS A 92 -8.80 -20.08 -2.92
CA LYS A 92 -8.12 -20.72 -4.04
C LYS A 92 -8.75 -20.27 -5.36
N GLY A 93 -7.90 -19.74 -6.24
CA GLY A 93 -8.09 -19.72 -7.69
C GLY A 93 -9.35 -19.02 -8.18
N SER A 94 -9.21 -17.77 -8.61
CA SER A 94 -9.70 -17.29 -9.91
C SER A 94 -9.58 -15.77 -9.97
N GLU A 95 -9.02 -15.34 -11.09
CA GLU A 95 -9.16 -14.03 -11.74
C GLU A 95 -9.01 -12.79 -10.86
N LEU A 96 -7.91 -12.07 -11.13
CA LEU A 96 -7.74 -10.66 -10.73
C LEU A 96 -8.89 -9.85 -11.35
N SER A 97 -10.03 -9.81 -10.67
CA SER A 97 -11.08 -8.87 -10.99
C SER A 97 -10.51 -7.49 -10.73
N SER A 98 -10.39 -6.72 -11.81
CA SER A 98 -10.06 -5.30 -11.83
C SER A 98 -10.56 -4.61 -10.57
N ILE A 99 -9.64 -4.15 -9.73
CA ILE A 99 -9.97 -3.34 -8.55
C ILE A 99 -10.38 -1.97 -9.09
N SER A 100 -11.63 -1.87 -9.54
CA SER A 100 -12.30 -0.60 -9.75
C SER A 100 -12.58 -0.01 -8.38
N CYS A 101 -12.30 1.28 -8.23
CA CYS A 101 -12.59 2.07 -7.04
C CYS A 101 -14.03 1.82 -6.57
N PRO A 102 -14.26 1.34 -5.33
CA PRO A 102 -15.58 1.45 -4.74
C PRO A 102 -15.76 2.91 -4.27
N GLU A 103 -16.82 3.56 -4.75
CA GLU A 103 -17.40 4.70 -4.06
C GLU A 103 -17.74 4.32 -2.61
N PRO A 104 -17.73 5.27 -1.65
CA PRO A 104 -18.03 4.97 -0.27
C PRO A 104 -19.53 4.67 -0.13
N LEU A 105 -19.91 3.39 -0.20
CA LEU A 105 -21.22 2.94 0.25
C LEU A 105 -21.26 2.98 1.78
N VAL A 106 -21.73 4.11 2.30
CA VAL A 106 -22.19 4.22 3.68
C VAL A 106 -23.44 3.36 3.84
N SER A 107 -23.30 2.19 4.45
CA SER A 107 -24.40 1.57 5.21
C SER A 107 -23.81 0.76 6.35
N VAL A 108 -23.63 1.42 7.49
CA VAL A 108 -23.27 0.79 8.74
C VAL A 108 -24.50 0.81 9.62
N ASN A 109 -25.21 -0.32 9.71
CA ASN A 109 -26.03 -0.60 10.88
C ASN A 109 -25.09 -1.05 12.00
N ALA A 110 -24.46 -0.08 12.69
CA ALA A 110 -23.66 -0.34 13.88
C ALA A 110 -24.55 -0.18 15.12
N THR A 111 -24.74 -1.28 15.84
CA THR A 111 -24.99 -1.23 17.27
C THR A 111 -23.80 -0.55 17.94
N ALA A 112 -24.03 0.66 18.48
CA ALA A 112 -23.01 1.47 19.09
C ALA A 112 -22.45 0.79 20.35
N THR A 113 -21.24 0.24 20.26
CA THR A 113 -20.42 -0.05 21.44
C THR A 113 -19.49 1.14 21.61
N ALA A 114 -19.68 1.92 22.67
CA ALA A 114 -18.88 3.11 22.93
C ALA A 114 -17.42 2.72 23.23
N THR A 115 -16.54 2.89 22.24
CA THR A 115 -15.09 2.86 22.43
C THR A 115 -14.62 4.26 22.80
N ALA A 116 -13.98 4.41 23.97
CA ALA A 116 -13.33 5.65 24.34
C ALA A 116 -12.06 5.84 23.50
N THR A 117 -12.05 6.86 22.63
CA THR A 117 -10.88 7.28 21.86
C THR A 117 -10.20 8.42 22.62
N CYS A 118 -8.96 8.23 23.06
CA CYS A 118 -8.15 9.30 23.61
C CYS A 118 -7.54 10.09 22.44
N LEU A 119 -8.00 11.32 22.20
CA LEU A 119 -7.32 12.25 21.30
C LEU A 119 -6.18 12.90 22.06
N LEU A 120 -4.95 12.61 21.67
CA LEU A 120 -3.77 13.35 22.09
C LEU A 120 -3.66 14.57 21.17
N ASP A 121 -4.08 15.72 21.67
CA ASP A 121 -3.90 17.00 20.97
C ASP A 121 -2.48 17.50 21.26
N ASN A 122 -1.60 17.37 20.26
CA ASN A 122 -0.23 17.88 20.32
C ASN A 122 -0.13 19.33 19.80
N THR A 123 -1.25 20.03 19.60
CA THR A 123 -1.19 21.45 19.23
C THR A 123 -0.86 22.30 20.46
N SER A 124 0.43 22.61 20.61
CA SER A 124 0.85 23.73 21.44
C SER A 124 0.20 25.00 20.86
N ILE A 125 -0.65 25.62 21.69
CA ILE A 125 -1.36 26.88 21.53
C ILE A 125 -0.60 27.87 20.63
N CYS A 126 -1.13 28.12 19.43
CA CYS A 126 -0.90 29.35 18.70
C CYS A 126 -2.26 30.04 18.56
N GLU A 127 -2.42 31.19 19.20
CA GLU A 127 -3.61 32.02 19.07
C GLU A 127 -3.87 32.36 17.60
N PRO A 128 -5.12 32.36 17.11
CA PRO A 128 -5.42 32.89 15.80
C PRO A 128 -5.13 34.39 15.82
N CYS A 129 -4.18 34.83 14.98
CA CYS A 129 -4.00 36.25 14.71
C CYS A 129 -5.30 36.77 14.08
N ASN A 130 -6.11 37.48 14.88
CA ASN A 130 -7.24 38.23 14.36
C ASN A 130 -6.71 39.32 13.42
N ALA A 131 -7.17 39.28 12.17
CA ALA A 131 -6.99 40.35 11.20
C ALA A 131 -7.97 41.49 11.45
#